data_AF-A0A0U5MLF0-F1
#
_entry.id   AF-A0A0U5MLF0-F1
#
_cell.length_a   1.000
_cell.length_b   1.000
_cell.length_c   1.000
_cell.angle_alpha   90.00
_cell.angle_beta   90.00
_cell.angle_gamma   90.00
#
_symmetry.space_group_name_H-M   'P 1'
#
loop_
_entity.id
_entity.type
_entity.pdbx_description
1 polymer ?
#
loop_
_entity_poly.entity_id
_entity_poly.type
_entity_poly.pdbx_seq_one_letter_code
_entity_poly.pdbx_strand_id
1 'polypeptide(L)' 'MIITGKGPSDQPTAAAALHIARLLEDLAQEARLMGFGGLAESIASVGIEASEEARHASRLKM' A
#
# COMPACT_ATOMS: atom_id res chain seq x y z
N MET A 1 34.34 -13.88 3.99
CA MET A 1 33.67 -12.73 4.62
C MET A 1 32.64 -12.22 3.63
N ILE A 2 31.38 -12.67 3.75
CA ILE A 2 30.30 -12.22 2.87
C ILE A 2 29.88 -10.84 3.37
N ILE A 3 30.17 -9.81 2.59
CA ILE A 3 29.67 -8.45 2.85
C ILE A 3 28.21 -8.46 2.41
N THR A 4 27.31 -8.85 3.33
CA THR A 4 25.89 -8.53 3.20
C THR A 4 25.77 -7.01 3.36
N GLY A 5 25.87 -6.31 2.24
CA GLY A 5 25.50 -4.90 2.15
C GLY A 5 24.10 -4.75 2.73
N LYS A 6 24.01 -4.01 3.83
CA LYS A 6 22.77 -3.65 4.49
C LYS A 6 22.03 -2.67 3.56
N GLY A 7 21.35 -3.19 2.54
CA GLY A 7 20.39 -2.40 1.76
C GLY A 7 19.29 -1.92 2.70
N PRO A 8 18.76 -0.69 2.54
CA PRO A 8 17.62 -0.25 3.33
C PRO A 8 16.50 -1.26 3.07
N SER A 9 15.98 -1.85 4.14
CA SER A 9 14.98 -2.90 4.16
C SER A 9 13.99 -2.78 3.00
N ASP A 10 13.83 -3.84 2.20
CA ASP A 10 12.93 -3.97 1.02
C ASP A 10 11.43 -3.76 1.32
N GLN A 11 11.09 -3.24 2.50
CA GLN A 11 9.73 -2.88 2.85
C GLN A 11 9.49 -1.42 2.47
N PRO A 12 8.41 -1.11 1.71
CA PRO A 12 8.02 0.25 1.44
C PRO A 12 7.93 1.01 2.77
N THR A 13 8.52 2.21 2.80
CA THR A 13 8.40 3.07 3.98
C THR A 13 6.93 3.32 4.29
N ALA A 14 6.57 3.55 5.56
CA ALA A 14 5.18 3.84 5.93
C ALA A 14 4.57 4.98 5.08
N ALA A 15 5.38 5.95 4.64
CA ALA A 15 4.98 6.99 3.72
C ALA A 15 4.68 6.46 2.30
N ALA A 16 5.50 5.57 1.75
CA ALA A 16 5.26 4.93 0.46
C ALA A 16 4.00 4.04 0.49
N ALA A 17 3.80 3.26 1.55
CA ALA A 17 2.62 2.44 1.71
C ALA A 17 1.32 3.26 1.86
N LEU A 18 1.38 4.40 2.58
CA LEU A 18 0.27 5.36 2.65
C LEU A 18 -0.05 5.98 1.28
N HIS A 19 0.98 6.31 0.49
CA HIS A 19 0.82 6.84 -0.86
C HIS A 19 0.15 5.81 -1.79
N ILE A 20 0.58 4.55 -1.74
CA ILE A 20 -0.02 3.45 -2.50
C ILE A 20 -1.50 3.27 -2.13
N ALA A 21 -1.82 3.27 -0.83
CA ALA A 21 -3.21 3.17 -0.38
C ALA A 21 -4.07 4.32 -0.94
N ARG A 22 -3.53 5.54 -1.03
CA ARG A 22 -4.25 6.68 -1.61
C ARG A 22 -4.50 6.52 -3.10
N LEU A 23 -3.52 6.07 -3.87
CA LEU A 23 -3.68 5.81 -5.30
C LEU A 23 -4.71 4.71 -5.58
N LEU A 24 -4.75 3.68 -4.73
CA LEU A 24 -5.74 2.60 -4.83
C LEU A 24 -7.15 3.10 -4.51
N GLU A 25 -7.32 4.00 -3.55
CA GLU A 25 -8.61 4.65 -3.27
C GLU A 25 -9.11 5.46 -4.48
N ASP A 26 -8.24 6.28 -5.07
CA ASP A 26 -8.57 7.09 -6.24
C ASP A 26 -8.96 6.20 -7.43
N LEU A 27 -8.21 5.11 -7.67
CA LEU A 27 -8.49 4.14 -8.73
C LEU A 27 -9.80 3.37 -8.48
N ALA A 28 -10.10 3.02 -7.22
CA ALA A 28 -11.38 2.38 -6.88
C ALA A 28 -12.56 3.32 -7.14
N GLN A 29 -12.41 4.62 -6.87
CA GLN A 29 -13.44 5.61 -7.20
C GLN A 29 -13.65 5.76 -8.71
N GLU A 30 -12.58 5.82 -9.49
CA GLU A 30 -12.66 5.83 -10.95
C GLU A 30 -13.36 4.58 -11.50
N ALA A 31 -13.01 3.40 -10.98
CA ALA A 31 -13.66 2.15 -11.36
C ALA A 31 -15.17 2.15 -11.05
N ARG A 32 -15.60 2.75 -9.93
CA ARG A 32 -17.04 2.92 -9.61
C ARG A 32 -17.74 3.83 -10.62
N LEU A 33 -17.13 4.97 -10.95
CA LEU A 33 -17.69 5.93 -11.90
C LEU A 33 -17.84 5.32 -13.31
N MET A 34 -16.93 4.41 -13.68
CA MET A 34 -17.00 3.68 -14.95
C MET A 34 -17.93 2.45 -14.91
N GLY A 35 -18.56 2.15 -13.77
CA GLY A 35 -19.48 1.01 -13.62
C GLY A 35 -18.81 -0.34 -13.34
N PHE A 36 -17.50 -0.37 -13.07
CA PHE A 36 -16.76 -1.58 -12.70
C PHE A 36 -16.82 -1.84 -11.19
N GLY A 37 -18.01 -2.11 -10.65
CA GLY A 37 -18.23 -2.28 -9.21
C GLY A 37 -17.36 -3.36 -8.55
N GLY A 38 -17.29 -4.56 -9.14
CA GLY A 38 -16.49 -5.66 -8.58
C GLY A 38 -14.97 -5.40 -8.62
N LEU A 39 -14.49 -4.67 -9.63
CA LEU A 39 -13.10 -4.23 -9.70
C LEU A 39 -12.81 -3.19 -8.62
N ALA A 40 -13.72 -2.23 -8.42
CA ALA A 40 -13.58 -1.22 -7.39
C ALA A 40 -13.52 -1.82 -5.97
N GLU A 41 -14.32 -2.85 -5.69
CA GLU A 41 -14.27 -3.58 -4.42
C GLU A 41 -12.94 -4.31 -4.23
N SER A 42 -12.44 -4.96 -5.29
CA SER A 42 -11.15 -5.66 -5.26
C SER A 42 -9.99 -4.68 -4.99
N ILE A 43 -9.99 -3.52 -5.65
CA ILE A 43 -8.97 -2.48 -5.46
C ILE A 43 -9.04 -1.89 -4.05
N ALA A 44 -10.26 -1.64 -3.54
CA ALA A 44 -10.45 -1.14 -2.19
C ALA A 44 -9.92 -2.12 -1.12
N SER A 45 -10.11 -3.43 -1.31
CA SER A 45 -9.56 -4.46 -0.43
C SER A 45 -8.03 -4.38 -0.35
N VAL A 46 -7.36 -4.29 -1.51
CA VAL A 46 -5.90 -4.17 -1.58
C VAL A 46 -5.42 -2.84 -0.96
N GLY A 47 -6.18 -1.76 -1.13
CA GLY A 47 -5.90 -0.46 -0.51
C GLY A 47 -5.91 -0.51 1.03
N ILE A 48 -6.84 -1.27 1.61
CA ILE A 48 -6.92 -1.48 3.06
C ILE A 48 -5.69 -2.25 3.55
N GLU A 49 -5.33 -3.36 2.89
CA GLU A 49 -4.15 -4.16 3.23
C GLU A 49 -2.86 -3.32 3.18
N ALA A 50 -2.68 -2.53 2.12
CA ALA A 50 -1.53 -1.63 2.00
C ALA A 50 -1.48 -0.56 3.12
N SER A 51 -2.64 -0.07 3.57
CA SER A 51 -2.74 0.88 4.67
C SER A 51 -2.43 0.25 6.03
N GLU A 52 -2.85 -0.99 6.25
CA GLU A 52 -2.52 -1.76 7.45
C GLU A 52 -1.02 -2.05 7.52
N GLU A 53 -0.41 -2.43 6.40
CA GLU A 53 1.03 -2.63 6.27
C GLU A 53 1.79 -1.32 6.59
N ALA A 54 1.30 -0.17 6.12
CA ALA A 54 1.86 1.15 6.43
C ALA A 54 1.83 1.45 7.94
N ARG A 55 0.69 1.17 8.60
CA ARG A 55 0.50 1.38 10.04
C ARG A 55 1.37 0.43 10.86
N HIS A 56 1.54 -0.80 10.41
CA HIS A 56 2.42 -1.77 11.06
C HIS A 56 3.90 -1.36 10.94
N ALA A 57 4.35 -0.99 9.74
CA ALA A 57 5.72 -0.51 9.51
C ALA A 57 6.03 0.81 10.24
N SER A 58 5.03 1.69 10.42
CA SER A 58 5.17 2.90 11.22
C SER A 58 5.37 2.59 12.70
N ARG A 59 4.59 1.66 13.26
CA ARG A 59 4.70 1.24 14.67
C ARG A 59 6.02 0.55 14.98
N LEU A 60 6.57 -0.22 14.05
CA LEU A 60 7.88 -0.88 14.20
C LEU A 60 9.07 0.08 14.14
N LYS A 61 8.88 1.31 13.66
CA LYS A 61 9.93 2.35 13.58
C LYS A 61 9.91 3.31 14.78
N MET A 62 8.95 3.19 15.70
CA MET A 62 8.91 3.87 17.00
C MET A 62 9.58 3.01 18.07
#